data_AF-A0AAV8QZX9-F1
#
_entry.id   AF-A0AAV8QZX9-F1
#
_cell.length_a   1.000
_cell.length_b   1.000
_cell.length_c   1.000
_cell.angle_alpha   90.00
_cell.angle_beta   90.00
_cell.angle_gamma   90.00
#
_symmetry.space_group_name_H-M   'P 1'
#
loop_
_entity.id
_entity.type
_entity.pdbx_description
1 polymer ?
#
loop_
_entity_poly.entity_id
_entity_poly.type
_entity_poly.pdbx_seq_one_letter_code
_entity_poly.pdbx_strand_id
1 'polypeptide(L)'
;MGVFTFVCRSSGGEWSAKQLSGDLEASAASTFDLQRRLVQEALAVDSTGGVQSSFSMVSPASAVFQVIIGGGGGGGAFIIGAPAPSGAAAGSGGGAAAPDAPPAAEEKKEEKEESDEDMGFSLFD
;
A
#
# COMPACT_ATOMS: atom_id res chain seq x y z
N MET A 1 13.36 9.17 16.65
CA MET A 1 12.39 9.04 15.55
C MET A 1 13.16 9.12 14.25
N GLY A 2 13.47 7.99 13.62
CA GLY A 2 14.07 7.92 12.29
C GLY A 2 12.98 7.93 11.22
N VAL A 3 13.17 8.72 10.16
CA VAL A 3 12.30 8.73 8.98
C VAL A 3 13.14 8.37 7.77
N PHE A 4 12.82 7.24 7.15
CA PHE A 4 13.48 6.71 5.98
C PHE A 4 12.52 6.85 4.81
N THR A 5 12.85 7.71 3.85
CA THR A 5 12.04 7.88 2.64
C THR A 5 12.76 7.22 1.48
N PHE A 6 12.04 6.41 0.71
CA PHE A 6 12.56 5.66 -0.42
C PHE A 6 11.80 6.02 -1.69
N VAL A 7 12.54 6.16 -2.78
CA VAL A 7 11.99 6.28 -4.13
C VAL A 7 11.99 4.88 -4.74
N CYS A 8 10.80 4.34 -4.97
CA CYS A 8 10.60 3.02 -5.56
C CYS A 8 10.30 3.14 -7.05
N ARG A 9 10.88 2.25 -7.87
CA ARG A 9 10.65 2.17 -9.31
C ARG A 9 10.51 0.72 -9.75
N SER A 10 9.50 0.46 -10.57
CA SER A 10 9.34 -0.81 -11.28
C SER A 10 10.00 -0.74 -12.65
N SER A 11 10.78 -1.76 -12.98
CA SER A 11 11.43 -1.93 -14.27
C SER A 11 11.51 -3.42 -14.62
N GLY A 12 10.98 -3.83 -15.76
CA GLY A 12 11.09 -5.21 -16.23
C GLY A 12 10.44 -6.26 -15.31
N GLY A 13 9.43 -5.88 -14.53
CA GLY A 13 8.76 -6.77 -13.56
C GLY A 13 9.46 -6.85 -12.19
N GLU A 14 10.60 -6.20 -12.01
CA GLU A 14 11.27 -6.06 -10.72
C GLU A 14 11.05 -4.66 -10.14
N TRP A 15 10.86 -4.60 -8.82
CA TRP A 15 10.81 -3.36 -8.07
C TRP A 15 12.16 -3.10 -7.42
N SER A 16 12.62 -1.86 -7.52
CA SER A 16 13.84 -1.37 -6.87
C SER A 16 13.51 -0.12 -6.06
N ALA A 17 14.25 0.11 -4.98
CA ALA A 17 14.07 1.28 -4.14
C ALA A 17 15.41 1.79 -3.64
N LYS A 18 15.53 3.12 -3.60
CA LYS A 18 16.71 3.82 -3.07
C LYS A 18 16.26 4.84 -2.06
N GLN A 19 16.98 4.94 -0.96
CA GLN A 19 16.73 5.96 0.04
C GLN A 19 16.96 7.36 -0.57
N LEU A 20 16.04 8.29 -0.32
CA LEU A 20 16.12 9.65 -0.81
C LEU A 20 17.34 10.39 -0.21
N SER A 21 17.63 10.14 1.06
CA SER A 21 18.81 10.64 1.76
C SER A 21 19.44 9.50 2.56
N GLY A 22 20.54 8.94 2.06
CA GLY A 22 21.25 7.83 2.67
C GLY A 22 21.64 6.76 1.64
N ASP A 23 22.17 5.65 2.13
CA ASP A 23 22.79 4.62 1.31
C ASP A 23 22.01 3.30 1.29
N LEU A 24 20.79 3.26 1.87
CA LEU A 24 19.96 2.07 1.86
C LEU A 24 19.29 1.88 0.49
N GLU A 25 19.38 0.66 -0.05
CA GLU A 25 18.74 0.27 -1.29
C GLU A 25 18.37 -1.22 -1.28
N ALA A 26 17.22 -1.54 -1.87
CA ALA A 26 16.76 -2.91 -2.02
C ALA A 26 16.04 -3.10 -3.35
N SER A 27 16.05 -4.33 -3.87
CA SER A 27 15.19 -4.75 -4.97
C SER A 27 14.41 -6.00 -4.61
N ALA A 28 13.27 -6.24 -5.26
CA ALA A 28 12.50 -7.47 -5.14
C ALA A 28 11.53 -7.65 -6.31
N ALA A 29 11.02 -8.87 -6.51
CA ALA A 29 10.04 -9.18 -7.55
C ALA A 29 8.65 -8.57 -7.29
N SER A 30 8.33 -8.22 -6.04
CA SER A 30 7.03 -7.67 -5.66
C SER A 30 7.19 -6.46 -4.72
N THR A 31 6.19 -5.58 -4.71
CA THR A 31 6.14 -4.45 -3.76
C THR A 31 6.11 -4.94 -2.32
N PHE A 32 5.49 -6.08 -2.06
CA PHE A 32 5.39 -6.68 -0.73
C PHE A 32 6.77 -7.12 -0.18
N ASP A 33 7.55 -7.83 -1.00
CA ASP A 33 8.89 -8.26 -0.60
C ASP A 33 9.84 -7.07 -0.46
N LEU A 34 9.71 -6.08 -1.37
CA LEU A 34 10.48 -4.85 -1.31
C LEU A 34 10.20 -4.09 -0.01
N GLN A 35 8.93 -3.90 0.36
CA GLN A 35 8.54 -3.21 1.60
C GLN A 35 9.14 -3.89 2.84
N ARG A 36 9.10 -5.23 2.91
CA ARG A 36 9.67 -6.00 4.02
C ARG A 36 11.19 -5.85 4.10
N ARG A 37 11.89 -5.91 2.96
CA ARG A 37 13.35 -5.71 2.90
C ARG A 37 13.73 -4.32 3.39
N LEU A 38 13.07 -3.28 2.88
CA LEU A 38 13.35 -1.91 3.28
C LEU A 38 13.03 -1.63 4.76
N VAL A 39 11.97 -2.22 5.31
CA VAL A 39 11.68 -2.12 6.75
C VAL A 39 12.77 -2.79 7.58
N GLN A 40 13.26 -3.95 7.16
CA GLN A 40 14.37 -4.63 7.84
C GLN A 40 15.67 -3.84 7.76
N GLU A 41 15.98 -3.25 6.60
CA GLU A 41 17.15 -2.38 6.43
C GLU A 41 17.05 -1.11 7.31
N ALA A 42 15.88 -0.47 7.34
CA ALA A 42 15.65 0.68 8.21
C ALA A 42 15.79 0.30 9.69
N LEU A 43 15.29 -0.87 10.09
CA LEU A 43 15.42 -1.41 11.45
C LEU A 43 16.86 -1.75 11.84
N ALA A 44 17.69 -2.14 10.87
CA ALA A 44 19.12 -2.38 11.09
C ALA A 44 19.87 -1.07 11.39
N VAL A 45 19.36 0.07 10.91
CA VAL A 45 19.94 1.41 11.16
C VAL A 45 19.37 2.04 12.43
N ASP A 46 18.06 1.93 12.67
CA ASP A 46 17.38 2.47 13.85
C ASP A 46 16.40 1.44 14.42
N SER A 47 16.53 1.10 15.69
CA SER A 47 15.64 0.16 16.41
C SER A 47 14.97 0.79 17.63
N THR A 48 14.96 2.12 17.72
CA THR A 48 14.57 2.88 18.93
C THR A 48 13.07 3.00 19.17
N GLY A 49 12.22 2.19 18.52
CA GLY A 49 10.79 2.15 18.83
C GLY A 49 9.95 1.39 17.81
N GLY A 50 8.62 1.61 17.86
CA GLY A 50 7.68 1.00 16.93
C GLY A 50 7.93 1.42 15.48
N VAL A 51 7.60 0.52 14.54
CA VAL A 51 7.74 0.73 13.10
C VAL A 51 6.38 1.04 12.49
N GLN A 52 6.34 2.06 11.64
CA GLN A 52 5.17 2.45 10.89
C GLN A 52 5.59 2.77 9.45
N SER A 53 4.89 2.24 8.45
CA SER A 53 5.28 2.42 7.03
C SER A 53 4.13 2.82 6.13
N SER A 54 4.34 3.76 5.20
CA SER A 54 3.39 4.13 4.14
C SER A 54 3.97 3.82 2.77
N PHE A 55 3.16 3.25 1.88
CA PHE A 55 3.52 3.02 0.48
C PHE A 55 2.51 3.73 -0.41
N SER A 56 2.96 4.72 -1.16
CA SER A 56 2.12 5.57 -2.00
C SER A 56 2.60 5.51 -3.44
N MET A 57 1.76 4.96 -4.33
CA MET A 57 2.05 4.96 -5.76
C MET A 57 1.94 6.37 -6.32
N VAL A 58 2.91 6.76 -7.14
CA VAL A 58 2.91 8.04 -7.89
C VAL A 58 2.53 7.78 -9.36
N SER A 59 2.92 6.63 -9.88
CA SER A 59 2.49 6.11 -11.18
C SER A 59 2.43 4.57 -11.13
N PRO A 60 1.91 3.89 -12.16
CA PRO A 60 1.92 2.43 -12.20
C PRO A 60 3.31 1.79 -12.06
N ALA A 61 4.38 2.55 -12.34
CA ALA A 61 5.77 2.08 -12.27
C ALA A 61 6.62 2.84 -11.23
N SER A 62 6.04 3.68 -10.37
CA SER A 62 6.80 4.41 -9.35
C SER A 62 6.00 4.64 -8.08
N ALA A 63 6.68 4.62 -6.94
CA ALA A 63 6.07 4.84 -5.63
C ALA A 63 7.05 5.55 -4.68
N VAL A 64 6.49 6.17 -3.66
CA VAL A 64 7.24 6.66 -2.49
C VAL A 64 6.91 5.75 -1.32
N PHE A 65 7.94 5.23 -0.66
CA PHE A 65 7.80 4.42 0.53
C PHE A 65 8.44 5.14 1.71
N GLN A 66 7.71 5.32 2.80
CA GLN A 66 8.26 5.90 4.02
C GLN A 66 8.21 4.87 5.14
N VAL A 67 9.33 4.71 5.84
CA VAL A 67 9.43 3.93 7.07
C VAL A 67 9.77 4.89 8.20
N ILE A 68 8.94 4.89 9.24
CA ILE A 68 9.10 5.72 10.42
C ILE A 68 9.36 4.79 11.60
N ILE A 69 10.44 5.05 12.32
CA ILE A 69 10.86 4.28 13.49
C ILE A 69 10.88 5.21 14.69
N GLY A 70 10.17 4.86 15.77
CA GLY A 70 10.20 5.63 17.02
C GLY A 70 9.32 6.88 17.02
N GLY A 71 8.15 6.83 16.37
CA GLY A 71 7.13 7.87 16.42
C GLY A 71 5.85 7.40 17.13
N GLY A 72 5.45 8.09 18.19
CA GLY A 72 4.14 7.88 18.82
C GLY A 72 3.02 8.18 17.84
N GLY A 73 2.03 7.28 17.77
CA GLY A 73 0.98 7.24 16.76
C GLY A 73 0.33 8.60 16.47
N GLY A 74 0.41 9.02 15.20
CA GLY A 74 -0.23 10.23 14.72
C GLY A 74 -0.20 10.28 13.19
N GLY A 75 -1.26 9.76 12.56
CA GLY A 75 -1.60 10.07 11.17
C GLY A 75 -1.07 9.10 10.10
N GLY A 76 -1.87 8.07 9.80
CA GLY A 76 -1.96 7.51 8.45
C GLY A 76 -0.75 6.77 7.90
N ALA A 77 -0.36 5.63 8.49
CA ALA A 77 0.30 4.61 7.70
C ALA A 77 0.04 3.19 8.22
N PHE A 78 -0.08 2.26 7.27
CA PHE A 78 -0.41 0.87 7.51
C PHE A 78 0.70 0.19 8.32
N ILE A 79 0.32 -0.38 9.47
CA ILE A 79 1.20 -1.25 10.25
C ILE A 79 1.26 -2.60 9.54
N ILE A 80 2.28 -2.80 8.69
CA ILE A 80 2.61 -4.13 8.19
C ILE A 80 3.48 -4.81 9.25
N GLY A 81 2.79 -5.52 10.14
CA GLY A 81 3.27 -6.60 11.01
C GLY A 81 4.73 -6.60 11.46
N ALA A 82 4.96 -6.11 12.68
CA ALA A 82 5.98 -6.63 13.57
C ALA A 82 5.30 -7.02 14.90
N PRO A 83 5.69 -8.13 15.56
CA PRO A 83 5.06 -8.55 16.81
C PRO A 83 5.39 -7.51 17.90
N ALA A 84 4.39 -6.73 18.30
CA ALA A 84 4.50 -5.88 19.48
C ALA A 84 4.47 -6.75 20.75
N PRO A 85 5.34 -6.50 21.75
CA PRO A 85 5.22 -7.16 23.03
C PRO A 85 3.96 -6.67 23.76
N SER A 86 3.13 -7.66 24.13
CA SER A 86 2.03 -7.68 25.10
C SER A 86 1.66 -6.37 25.82
N GLY A 87 0.41 -5.94 25.67
CA GLY A 87 -0.19 -4.93 26.52
C GLY A 87 -1.65 -4.60 26.18
N ALA A 88 -2.56 -5.19 26.96
CA ALA A 88 -3.99 -4.85 27.11
C ALA A 88 -4.96 -5.20 25.97
N ALA A 89 -5.84 -6.15 26.30
CA ALA A 89 -7.00 -6.58 25.54
C ALA A 89 -8.07 -5.48 25.45
N ALA A 90 -8.60 -5.29 24.24
CA ALA A 90 -9.97 -4.84 24.02
C ALA A 90 -10.53 -5.72 22.89
N GLY A 91 -11.27 -6.77 23.28
CA GLY A 91 -11.90 -7.70 22.36
C GLY A 91 -13.11 -7.06 21.68
N SER A 92 -12.98 -6.71 20.41
CA SER A 92 -14.12 -6.57 19.50
C SER A 92 -14.51 -7.97 19.03
N GLY A 93 -15.55 -8.52 19.65
CA GLY A 93 -16.19 -9.74 19.16
C GLY A 93 -17.04 -9.43 17.93
N GLY A 94 -16.83 -10.18 16.86
CA GLY A 94 -17.66 -10.07 15.66
C GLY A 94 -17.24 -11.04 14.56
N GLY A 95 -17.92 -12.19 14.52
CA GLY A 95 -18.20 -12.91 13.27
C GLY A 95 -17.14 -13.90 12.79
N ALA A 96 -17.32 -15.16 13.20
CA ALA A 96 -16.67 -16.32 12.61
C ALA A 96 -17.30 -16.72 11.25
N ALA A 97 -16.53 -17.54 10.52
CA ALA A 97 -16.90 -18.49 9.48
C ALA A 97 -16.80 -18.06 8.00
N ALA A 98 -15.77 -18.61 7.34
CA ALA A 98 -15.72 -18.95 5.90
C ALA A 98 -16.62 -20.18 5.62
N PRO A 99 -16.65 -20.83 4.42
CA PRO A 99 -16.13 -20.51 3.07
C PRO A 99 -17.15 -20.81 1.91
N ASP A 100 -16.65 -20.78 0.66
CA ASP A 100 -17.06 -21.59 -0.52
C ASP A 100 -18.09 -21.10 -1.59
N ALA A 101 -17.55 -20.88 -2.80
CA ALA A 101 -17.98 -21.37 -4.15
C ALA A 101 -19.31 -20.91 -4.83
N PRO A 102 -19.39 -20.96 -6.19
CA PRO A 102 -20.10 -19.99 -7.07
C PRO A 102 -21.41 -20.53 -7.74
N PRO A 103 -22.12 -19.67 -8.51
CA PRO A 103 -22.61 -20.07 -9.85
C PRO A 103 -22.48 -18.93 -10.89
N ALA A 104 -21.99 -19.17 -12.12
CA ALA A 104 -22.67 -19.69 -13.31
C ALA A 104 -23.66 -18.69 -13.99
N ALA A 105 -23.26 -18.27 -15.21
CA ALA A 105 -24.02 -17.92 -16.42
C ALA A 105 -25.44 -17.31 -16.34
N GLU A 106 -25.65 -16.18 -17.03
CA GLU A 106 -26.80 -15.99 -17.93
C GLU A 106 -26.55 -14.84 -18.94
N GLU A 107 -26.69 -15.16 -20.22
CA GLU A 107 -26.80 -14.24 -21.34
C GLU A 107 -28.18 -13.53 -21.31
N LYS A 108 -28.23 -12.23 -21.62
CA LYS A 108 -29.39 -11.59 -22.25
C LYS A 108 -28.98 -10.33 -23.02
N LYS A 109 -29.20 -10.42 -24.32
CA LYS A 109 -29.02 -9.46 -25.41
C LYS A 109 -30.05 -8.31 -25.43
N GLU A 110 -29.64 -7.19 -26.06
CA GLU A 110 -30.41 -6.26 -26.96
C GLU A 110 -31.57 -5.46 -26.30
N GLU A 111 -31.87 -4.17 -26.56
CA GLU A 111 -31.52 -3.16 -27.59
C GLU A 111 -32.18 -1.80 -27.22
N LYS A 112 -31.81 -0.72 -27.94
CA LYS A 112 -32.33 0.68 -28.03
C LYS A 112 -31.75 1.75 -27.10
N GLU A 113 -30.89 2.67 -27.56
CA GLU A 113 -31.04 3.76 -28.55
C GLU A 113 -31.57 5.08 -27.94
N GLU A 114 -30.81 6.16 -28.19
CA GLU A 114 -31.24 7.57 -28.27
C GLU A 114 -31.30 8.42 -26.98
N SER A 115 -30.15 9.01 -26.62
CA SER A 115 -30.03 10.40 -26.12
C SER A 115 -28.55 10.81 -26.09
N ASP A 116 -28.02 11.12 -27.27
CA ASP A 116 -26.64 11.53 -27.55
C ASP A 116 -26.56 13.04 -27.89
N GLU A 117 -27.44 13.88 -27.31
CA GLU A 117 -27.58 15.30 -27.69
C GLU A 117 -27.76 16.29 -26.52
N ASP A 118 -27.73 15.86 -25.25
CA ASP A 118 -27.89 16.74 -24.07
C ASP A 118 -26.80 16.58 -22.99
N MET A 119 -25.62 16.11 -23.40
CA MET A 119 -24.40 16.13 -22.57
C MET A 119 -23.23 16.81 -23.30
N GLY A 120 -23.53 17.72 -24.24
CA GLY A 120 -22.56 18.23 -25.20
C GLY A 120 -22.76 19.63 -25.76
N PHE A 121 -23.61 20.50 -25.18
CA PHE A 121 -23.75 21.87 -25.73
C PHE A 121 -23.99 23.01 -24.73
N SER A 122 -23.70 22.82 -23.43
CA SER A 122 -23.72 23.92 -22.43
C SER A 122 -22.66 23.76 -21.32
N LEU A 123 -21.46 23.27 -21.65
CA LEU A 123 -20.31 23.27 -20.72
C LEU A 123 -19.27 24.35 -21.07
N PHE A 124 -19.60 25.24 -22.01
CA PHE A 124 -18.82 26.42 -22.35
C PHE A 124 -19.73 27.62 -22.70
N ASP A 125 -20.86 27.75 -22.00
CA ASP A 125 -21.51 29.05 -21.80
C ASP A 125 -21.44 29.42 -20.32
#